data_AF-A0A9X2SQR9-F1
#
_entry.id   AF-A0A9X2SQR9-F1
#
_cell.length_a   1.000
_cell.length_b   1.000
_cell.length_c   1.000
_cell.angle_alpha   90.00
_cell.angle_beta   90.00
_cell.angle_gamma   90.00
#
_symmetry.space_group_name_H-M   'P 1'
#
loop_
_entity.id
_entity.type
_entity.pdbx_description
1 polymer ?
#
loop_
_entity_poly.entity_id
_entity_poly.type
_entity_poly.pdbx_seq_one_letter_code
_entity_poly.pdbx_strand_id
1 'polypeptide(L)'
;MTPQLTYDCRACGTTNRIPGHAGNRRVVCGKCRHSIPTPWIVKELLQVWNELDQLSRKLKPLDRPKNHREIARVLERQRITLVHIRDQPGYSTTSQTLLSLVVEIDVLVNDLERRLAGTTLKQAWRAVVEIRGVLKGLPQPERKSLPSGSPD
;
A
#
# COMPACT_ATOMS: atom_id res chain seq x y z
N MET A 1 21.22 -6.81 -5.74
CA MET A 1 20.64 -8.09 -5.26
C MET A 1 19.27 -7.79 -4.67
N THR A 2 18.19 -8.35 -5.22
CA THR A 2 16.84 -8.19 -4.64
C THR A 2 16.75 -9.08 -3.40
N PRO A 3 16.35 -8.57 -2.22
CA PRO A 3 16.27 -9.39 -1.01
C PRO A 3 15.33 -10.58 -1.24
N GLN A 4 15.80 -11.78 -0.87
CA GLN A 4 14.98 -12.99 -0.91
C GLN A 4 14.00 -12.92 0.27
N LEU A 5 12.72 -12.79 -0.01
CA LEU A 5 11.68 -12.72 1.02
C LEU A 5 11.31 -14.15 1.44
N THR A 6 11.23 -14.43 2.74
CA THR A 6 10.57 -15.63 3.25
C THR A 6 9.14 -15.31 3.64
N TYR A 7 8.21 -16.23 3.36
CA TYR A 7 6.80 -16.06 3.68
C TYR A 7 6.15 -17.37 4.13
N ASP A 8 5.52 -17.34 5.29
CA ASP A 8 4.75 -18.47 5.81
C ASP A 8 3.36 -18.49 5.18
N CYS A 9 3.06 -19.57 4.46
CA CYS A 9 1.77 -19.71 3.81
C CYS A 9 0.65 -19.84 4.85
N ARG A 10 -0.24 -18.86 4.92
CA ARG A 10 -1.40 -18.88 5.84
C ARG A 10 -2.30 -20.11 5.71
N ALA A 11 -2.33 -20.76 4.55
CA ALA A 11 -3.16 -21.94 4.33
C ALA A 11 -2.57 -23.24 4.91
N CYS A 12 -1.24 -23.37 5.01
CA CYS A 12 -0.60 -24.64 5.41
C CYS A 12 0.62 -24.50 6.33
N GLY A 13 0.94 -23.29 6.78
CA GLY A 13 2.07 -22.97 7.65
C GLY A 13 3.46 -23.16 7.02
N THR A 14 3.55 -23.53 5.74
CA THR A 14 4.85 -23.78 5.09
C THR A 14 5.57 -22.48 4.78
N THR A 15 6.82 -22.37 5.22
CA THR A 15 7.71 -21.28 4.82
C THR A 15 8.14 -21.42 3.37
N ASN A 16 7.82 -20.41 2.56
CA ASN A 16 8.20 -20.34 1.15
C ASN A 16 9.30 -19.30 0.98
N ARG A 17 10.30 -19.62 0.16
CA ARG A 17 11.26 -18.63 -0.34
C ARG A 17 10.65 -17.98 -1.58
N ILE A 18 10.38 -16.68 -1.51
CA ILE A 18 9.87 -15.94 -2.64
C ILE A 18 11.06 -15.40 -3.44
N PRO A 19 11.27 -15.85 -4.69
CA PRO A 19 12.43 -15.44 -5.47
C PRO A 19 12.33 -13.96 -5.81
N GLY A 20 13.35 -13.16 -5.45
CA GLY A 20 13.38 -11.73 -5.78
C GLY A 20 13.36 -11.42 -7.29
N HIS A 21 13.60 -12.42 -8.15
CA HIS A 21 13.52 -12.32 -9.61
C HIS A 21 12.16 -12.78 -10.19
N ALA A 22 11.20 -13.19 -9.36
CA ALA A 22 9.87 -13.64 -9.83
C ALA A 22 9.09 -12.53 -10.55
N GLY A 23 9.50 -11.26 -10.38
CA GLY A 23 8.89 -10.11 -11.04
C GLY A 23 7.42 -9.97 -10.68
N ASN A 24 6.58 -9.75 -11.69
CA ASN A 24 5.13 -9.60 -11.58
C ASN A 24 4.35 -10.93 -11.75
N ARG A 25 5.03 -12.08 -11.79
CA ARG A 25 4.36 -13.37 -11.96
C ARG A 25 3.63 -13.76 -10.68
N ARG A 26 2.47 -14.41 -10.82
CA ARG A 26 1.77 -15.04 -9.70
C ARG A 26 2.68 -16.06 -9.04
N VAL A 27 2.89 -15.92 -7.73
CA VAL A 27 3.65 -16.90 -6.93
C VAL A 27 2.69 -17.73 -6.09
N VAL A 28 2.97 -19.03 -5.96
CA VAL A 28 2.19 -19.97 -5.19
C VAL A 28 3.05 -20.71 -4.17
N CYS A 29 2.43 -21.19 -3.10
CA CYS A 29 3.09 -22.03 -2.12
C CYS A 29 3.53 -23.36 -2.77
N GLY A 30 4.76 -23.77 -2.51
CA GLY A 30 5.31 -25.04 -3.03
C GLY A 30 4.59 -26.28 -2.51
N LYS A 31 3.93 -26.21 -1.34
CA LYS A 31 3.21 -27.34 -0.72
C LYS A 31 1.73 -27.38 -1.11
N CYS A 32 0.97 -26.34 -0.77
CA CYS A 32 -0.49 -26.34 -0.91
C CYS A 32 -1.00 -25.59 -2.14
N ARG A 33 -0.10 -25.03 -2.97
CA ARG A 33 -0.42 -24.26 -4.20
C ARG A 33 -1.28 -23.01 -3.97
N HIS A 34 -1.57 -22.65 -2.71
CA HIS A 34 -2.25 -21.42 -2.38
C HIS A 34 -1.42 -20.20 -2.81
N SER A 35 -2.07 -19.11 -3.18
CA SER A 35 -1.36 -17.91 -3.64
C SER A 35 -0.57 -17.29 -2.48
N ILE A 36 0.61 -16.77 -2.78
CA ILE A 36 1.47 -16.07 -1.82
C ILE A 36 1.85 -14.69 -2.38
N PRO A 37 2.40 -13.77 -1.56
CA PRO A 37 2.75 -12.42 -2.01
C PRO A 37 3.69 -12.38 -3.22
N THR A 38 3.46 -11.43 -4.11
CA THR A 38 4.30 -11.18 -5.28
C THR A 38 5.42 -10.18 -4.90
N PRO A 39 6.72 -10.54 -4.99
CA PRO A 39 7.82 -9.69 -4.53
C PRO A 39 7.86 -8.29 -5.11
N TRP A 40 7.54 -8.18 -6.41
CA TRP A 40 7.50 -6.90 -7.08
C TRP A 40 6.41 -6.01 -6.48
N ILE A 41 5.20 -6.53 -6.23
CA ILE A 41 4.10 -5.77 -5.61
C ILE A 41 4.49 -5.35 -4.18
N VAL A 42 5.14 -6.22 -3.40
CA VAL A 42 5.66 -5.87 -2.07
C VAL A 42 6.64 -4.70 -2.14
N LYS A 43 7.59 -4.76 -3.09
CA LYS A 43 8.58 -3.70 -3.29
C LYS A 43 7.92 -2.37 -3.63
N GLU A 44 6.97 -2.37 -4.57
CA GLU A 44 6.27 -1.15 -4.99
C GLU A 44 5.44 -0.55 -3.84
N LEU A 45 4.74 -1.38 -3.05
CA LEU A 45 3.99 -0.89 -1.88
C LEU A 45 4.90 -0.27 -0.81
N LEU A 46 6.04 -0.89 -0.52
CA LEU A 46 7.02 -0.33 0.42
C LEU A 46 7.61 0.98 -0.09
N GLN A 47 7.88 1.07 -1.40
CA GLN A 47 8.35 2.30 -2.02
C GLN A 47 7.30 3.42 -1.91
N VAL A 48 6.03 3.11 -2.21
CA VAL A 48 4.92 4.06 -2.06
C VAL A 48 4.82 4.57 -0.63
N TRP A 49 4.82 3.66 0.35
CA TRP A 49 4.77 4.03 1.76
C TRP A 49 5.92 4.96 2.14
N ASN A 50 7.16 4.62 1.76
CA ASN A 50 8.34 5.40 2.09
C ASN A 50 8.33 6.80 1.44
N GLU A 51 7.91 6.89 0.16
CA GLU A 51 7.79 8.19 -0.52
C GLU A 51 6.69 9.08 0.11
N LEU A 52 5.56 8.48 0.51
CA LEU A 52 4.47 9.21 1.18
C LEU A 52 4.83 9.64 2.61
N ASP A 53 5.52 8.79 3.38
CA ASP A 53 6.00 9.14 4.72
C ASP A 53 7.01 10.30 4.64
N GLN A 54 7.99 10.21 3.74
CA GLN A 54 8.94 11.30 3.50
C GLN A 54 8.23 12.59 3.08
N LEU A 55 7.20 12.49 2.24
CA LEU A 55 6.41 13.63 1.83
C LEU A 55 5.65 14.25 3.01
N SER A 56 5.00 13.44 3.85
CA SER A 56 4.28 13.91 5.05
C SER A 56 5.22 14.60 6.05
N ARG A 57 6.45 14.08 6.23
CA ARG A 57 7.47 14.72 7.08
C ARG A 57 7.99 16.04 6.51
N LYS A 58 8.10 16.16 5.19
CA LYS A 58 8.57 17.38 4.52
C LYS A 58 7.51 18.47 4.48
N LEU A 59 6.24 18.09 4.37
CA LEU A 59 5.10 19.01 4.32
C LEU A 59 4.96 19.78 5.64
N LYS A 60 5.41 21.04 5.63
CA LYS A 60 5.20 21.99 6.72
C LYS A 60 3.87 22.74 6.54
N PRO A 61 3.22 23.20 7.63
CA PRO A 61 1.93 23.90 7.57
C PRO A 61 1.88 25.14 6.67
N LEU A 62 3.03 25.74 6.34
CA LEU A 62 3.18 26.98 5.58
C LEU A 62 4.20 26.80 4.43
N ASP A 63 4.12 25.71 3.68
CA ASP A 63 5.12 25.39 2.65
C ASP A 63 5.08 26.33 1.43
N ARG A 64 6.25 26.89 1.10
CA ARG A 64 6.46 27.87 0.01
C ARG A 64 6.19 27.27 -1.39
N PRO A 65 5.83 28.10 -2.38
CA PRO A 65 5.46 27.70 -3.75
C PRO A 65 6.48 26.84 -4.52
N LYS A 66 7.76 26.80 -4.12
CA LYS A 66 8.78 26.01 -4.82
C LYS A 66 8.69 24.50 -4.54
N ASN A 67 8.19 24.10 -3.36
CA ASN A 67 7.99 22.69 -3.00
C ASN A 67 6.76 22.07 -3.70
N HIS A 68 5.91 22.92 -4.27
CA HIS A 68 4.58 22.56 -4.74
C HIS A 68 4.57 21.63 -5.96
N ARG A 69 5.47 21.88 -6.92
CA ARG A 69 5.62 21.04 -8.12
C ARG A 69 6.22 19.68 -7.78
N GLU A 70 7.14 19.63 -6.81
CA GLU A 70 7.75 18.38 -6.37
C GLU A 70 6.72 17.50 -5.64
N ILE A 71 5.96 18.09 -4.71
CA ILE A 71 4.87 17.41 -4.00
C ILE A 71 3.87 16.80 -4.99
N ALA A 72 3.39 17.61 -5.95
CA ALA A 72 2.45 17.12 -6.97
C ALA A 72 3.05 15.99 -7.82
N ARG A 73 4.33 16.08 -8.22
CA ARG A 73 5.01 15.01 -8.97
C ARG A 73 5.17 13.73 -8.17
N VAL A 74 5.52 13.82 -6.89
CA VAL A 74 5.68 12.64 -6.01
C VAL A 74 4.35 11.92 -5.89
N LEU A 75 3.27 12.65 -5.61
CA LEU A 75 1.92 12.10 -5.48
C LEU A 75 1.42 11.50 -6.80
N GLU A 76 1.63 12.18 -7.92
CA GLU A 76 1.25 11.67 -9.24
C GLU A 76 1.96 10.35 -9.55
N ARG A 77 3.26 10.25 -9.25
CA ARG A 77 4.00 8.99 -9.39
C ARG A 77 3.42 7.89 -8.52
N GLN A 78 3.10 8.19 -7.26
CA GLN A 78 2.51 7.19 -6.36
C GLN A 78 1.14 6.73 -6.86
N ARG A 79 0.32 7.64 -7.41
CA ARG A 79 -0.95 7.28 -8.02
C ARG A 79 -0.74 6.30 -9.18
N ILE A 80 0.16 6.62 -10.10
CA ILE A 80 0.45 5.78 -11.26
C ILE A 80 0.93 4.40 -10.81
N THR A 81 1.86 4.34 -9.85
CA THR A 81 2.34 3.09 -9.27
C THR A 81 1.20 2.29 -8.64
N LEU A 82 0.38 2.91 -7.79
CA LEU A 82 -0.74 2.26 -7.11
C LEU A 82 -1.80 1.72 -8.09
N VAL A 83 -2.11 2.46 -9.15
CA VAL A 83 -3.00 1.99 -10.22
C VAL A 83 -2.37 0.81 -10.94
N HIS A 84 -1.10 0.91 -11.32
CA HIS A 84 -0.42 -0.14 -12.06
C HIS A 84 -0.32 -1.46 -11.27
N ILE A 85 0.02 -1.39 -9.97
CA ILE A 85 0.10 -2.58 -9.11
C ILE A 85 -1.28 -3.20 -8.88
N ARG A 86 -2.34 -2.39 -8.78
CA ARG A 86 -3.71 -2.88 -8.53
C ARG A 86 -4.16 -3.80 -9.65
N ASP A 87 -3.78 -3.47 -10.87
CA ASP A 87 -4.15 -4.22 -12.07
C ASP A 87 -3.22 -5.44 -12.31
N GLN A 88 -2.20 -5.67 -11.45
CA GLN A 88 -1.32 -6.83 -11.59
C GLN A 88 -1.87 -8.11 -10.94
N PRO A 89 -1.56 -9.29 -11.54
CA PRO A 89 -1.84 -10.58 -10.92
C PRO A 89 -1.18 -10.72 -9.53
N GLY A 90 -1.95 -11.21 -8.56
CA GLY A 90 -1.47 -11.40 -7.19
C GLY A 90 -1.54 -10.16 -6.30
N TYR A 91 -2.04 -9.02 -6.81
CA TYR A 91 -2.29 -7.83 -5.99
C TYR A 91 -3.20 -8.13 -4.80
N SER A 92 -4.37 -8.73 -5.04
CA SER A 92 -5.34 -9.07 -3.97
C SER A 92 -4.72 -9.92 -2.86
N THR A 93 -3.99 -10.99 -3.22
CA THR A 93 -3.29 -11.84 -2.24
C THR A 93 -2.21 -11.06 -1.49
N THR A 94 -1.43 -10.24 -2.20
CA THR A 94 -0.35 -9.46 -1.61
C THR A 94 -0.88 -8.40 -0.66
N SER A 95 -1.92 -7.66 -1.05
CA SER A 95 -2.53 -6.60 -0.25
C SER A 95 -3.26 -7.15 0.98
N GLN A 96 -3.93 -8.29 0.88
CA GLN A 96 -4.48 -9.00 2.03
C GLN A 96 -3.41 -9.47 3.01
N THR A 97 -2.27 -9.94 2.47
CA THR A 97 -1.17 -10.40 3.31
C THR A 97 -0.50 -9.23 4.02
N LEU A 98 -0.31 -8.11 3.32
CA LEU A 98 0.31 -6.88 3.80
C LEU A 98 -0.73 -5.84 4.23
N LEU A 99 -1.82 -6.29 4.84
CA LEU A 99 -2.93 -5.41 5.21
C LEU A 99 -2.48 -4.25 6.11
N SER A 100 -1.57 -4.49 7.06
CA SER A 100 -1.02 -3.43 7.91
C SER A 100 -0.32 -2.33 7.11
N LEU A 101 0.51 -2.70 6.13
CA LEU A 101 1.20 -1.74 5.25
C LEU A 101 0.19 -0.93 4.42
N VAL A 102 -0.83 -1.60 3.88
CA VAL A 102 -1.93 -0.95 3.15
C VAL A 102 -2.66 0.07 4.04
N VAL A 103 -2.96 -0.29 5.28
CA VAL A 103 -3.61 0.61 6.24
C VAL A 103 -2.72 1.79 6.58
N GLU A 104 -1.41 1.58 6.77
CA GLU A 104 -0.46 2.67 7.00
C GLU A 104 -0.39 3.64 5.82
N ILE A 105 -0.40 3.13 4.58
CA ILE A 105 -0.49 3.97 3.38
C ILE A 105 -1.79 4.79 3.40
N ASP A 106 -2.94 4.18 3.73
CA ASP A 106 -4.22 4.91 3.82
C ASP A 106 -4.19 6.00 4.90
N VAL A 107 -3.60 5.73 6.06
CA VAL A 107 -3.42 6.73 7.13
C VAL A 107 -2.58 7.92 6.66
N LEU A 108 -1.45 7.65 5.98
CA LEU A 108 -0.60 8.70 5.41
C LEU A 108 -1.35 9.53 4.37
N VAL A 109 -2.12 8.89 3.48
CA VAL A 109 -2.93 9.54 2.46
C VAL A 109 -4.01 10.42 3.09
N ASN A 110 -4.70 9.96 4.14
CA ASN A 110 -5.70 10.73 4.86
C ASN A 110 -5.09 11.96 5.60
N ASP A 111 -3.87 11.85 6.13
CA ASP A 111 -3.14 12.98 6.70
C ASP A 111 -2.76 14.00 5.63
N LEU A 112 -2.21 13.55 4.50
CA LEU A 112 -1.86 14.40 3.36
C LEU A 112 -3.09 15.10 2.77
N GLU A 113 -4.23 14.41 2.64
CA GLU A 113 -5.47 15.00 2.13
C GLU A 113 -5.92 16.17 3.01
N ARG A 114 -5.94 15.95 4.34
CA ARG A 114 -6.32 16.99 5.31
C ARG A 114 -5.40 18.20 5.26
N ARG A 115 -4.09 17.98 5.17
CA ARG A 115 -3.10 19.07 5.09
C ARG A 115 -3.20 19.85 3.78
N LEU A 116 -3.59 19.20 2.68
CA LEU A 116 -3.70 19.84 1.36
C LEU A 116 -5.05 20.51 1.11
N ALA A 117 -6.13 20.13 1.82
CA ALA A 117 -7.50 20.57 1.58
C ALA A 117 -7.71 22.10 1.64
N GLY A 118 -6.86 22.84 2.35
CA GLY A 118 -6.92 24.30 2.46
C GLY A 118 -5.83 25.05 1.66
N THR A 119 -5.05 24.33 0.85
CA THR A 119 -3.86 24.90 0.19
C THR A 119 -4.16 25.29 -1.26
N THR A 120 -3.27 26.10 -1.86
CA THR A 120 -3.32 26.41 -3.30
C THR A 120 -2.92 25.21 -4.18
N LEU A 121 -2.50 24.09 -3.58
CA LEU A 121 -2.02 22.88 -4.23
C LEU A 121 -3.14 21.96 -4.77
N LYS A 122 -4.05 22.51 -5.58
CA LYS A 122 -5.22 21.78 -6.09
C LYS A 122 -4.85 20.49 -6.84
N GLN A 123 -3.75 20.49 -7.60
CA GLN A 123 -3.29 19.29 -8.31
C GLN A 123 -2.80 18.19 -7.36
N ALA A 124 -2.00 18.56 -6.34
CA ALA A 124 -1.54 17.60 -5.33
C ALA A 124 -2.74 17.02 -4.57
N TRP A 125 -3.69 17.88 -4.17
CA TRP A 125 -4.90 17.45 -3.49
C TRP A 125 -5.71 16.45 -4.34
N ARG A 126 -5.92 16.72 -5.63
CA ARG A 126 -6.57 15.77 -6.55
C ARG A 126 -5.85 14.42 -6.61
N ALA A 127 -4.53 14.43 -6.74
CA ALA A 127 -3.74 13.20 -6.77
C ALA A 127 -3.90 12.39 -5.46
N VAL A 128 -3.93 13.05 -4.29
CA VAL A 128 -4.19 12.35 -3.01
C VAL A 128 -5.60 11.75 -2.95
N VAL A 129 -6.62 12.49 -3.38
CA VAL A 129 -8.01 11.98 -3.42
C VAL A 129 -8.11 10.77 -4.34
N GLU A 130 -7.45 10.80 -5.50
CA GLU A 130 -7.41 9.68 -6.43
C GLU A 130 -6.67 8.47 -5.83
N ILE A 131 -5.52 8.68 -5.18
CA ILE A 131 -4.80 7.63 -4.44
C ILE A 131 -5.73 6.98 -3.41
N ARG A 132 -6.44 7.78 -2.62
CA ARG A 132 -7.41 7.28 -1.64
C ARG A 132 -8.52 6.47 -2.31
N GLY A 133 -8.99 6.90 -3.47
CA GLY A 133 -9.95 6.15 -4.29
C GLY A 133 -9.42 4.77 -4.70
N VAL A 134 -8.13 4.68 -5.06
CA VAL A 134 -7.47 3.40 -5.36
C VAL A 134 -7.42 2.49 -4.14
N LEU A 135 -7.13 3.04 -2.95
CA LEU A 135 -7.03 2.29 -1.70
C LEU A 135 -8.39 1.83 -1.16
N LYS A 136 -9.48 2.56 -1.41
CA LYS A 136 -10.84 2.18 -0.95
C LYS A 136 -11.34 0.83 -1.52
N GLY A 137 -10.73 0.32 -2.59
CA GLY A 137 -11.00 -1.02 -3.12
C GLY A 137 -10.35 -2.16 -2.33
N LEU A 138 -9.72 -1.88 -1.19
CA LEU A 138 -8.95 -2.87 -0.43
C LEU A 138 -9.78 -3.58 0.64
N PRO A 139 -9.43 -4.85 0.94
CA PRO A 139 -10.08 -5.60 2.02
C PRO A 139 -9.90 -4.83 3.33
N GLN A 140 -11.03 -4.48 3.95
CA GLN A 140 -11.02 -3.88 5.27
C GLN A 140 -10.68 -4.97 6.29
N PRO A 141 -9.92 -4.67 7.36
CA PRO A 141 -9.78 -5.61 8.46
C PRO A 141 -11.19 -5.95 8.95
N GLU A 142 -11.54 -7.24 8.92
CA GLU A 142 -12.75 -7.71 9.59
C GLU A 142 -12.67 -7.22 11.03
N ARG A 143 -13.56 -6.29 11.39
CA ARG A 143 -13.80 -6.00 12.80
C ARG A 143 -14.31 -7.32 13.37
N LYS A 144 -13.42 -8.07 14.02
CA LYS A 144 -13.82 -9.22 14.82
C LYS A 144 -14.84 -8.70 15.81
N SER A 145 -16.12 -8.95 15.53
CA SER A 145 -17.19 -8.81 16.49
C SER A 145 -16.76 -9.62 17.70
N LEU A 146 -16.51 -8.93 18.82
CA LEU A 146 -16.33 -9.60 20.11
C LEU A 146 -17.53 -10.54 20.30
N PRO A 147 -17.33 -11.82 20.66
CA PRO A 147 -18.45 -12.66 21.01
C PRO A 147 -19.15 -11.97 22.20
N SER A 148 -20.39 -11.54 22.00
CA SER A 148 -21.28 -11.17 23.11
C SER A 148 -21.56 -12.45 23.88
N GLY A 149 -20.68 -12.77 24.82
CA GLY A 149 -20.96 -13.74 25.86
C GLY A 149 -22.04 -13.15 26.75
N SER A 150 -23.26 -13.65 26.61
CA SER A 150 -24.24 -13.58 27.69
C SER A 150 -24.04 -14.84 28.53
N PRO A 151 -23.74 -14.74 29.84
CA PRO A 151 -23.83 -15.87 30.73
C PRO A 151 -25.32 -16.11 31.08
N ASP A 152 -25.75 -17.35 30.91
CA ASP A 152 -26.98 -17.88 31.53
C ASP A 152 -26.84 -17.90 33.08
#